data_AF-A0A821JPS1-F1
#
_entry.id   AF-A0A821JPS1-F1
#
_cell.length_a   1.000
_cell.length_b   1.000
_cell.length_c   1.000
_cell.angle_alpha   90.00
_cell.angle_beta   90.00
_cell.angle_gamma   90.00
#
_symmetry.space_group_name_H-M   'P 1'
#
loop_
_entity.id
_entity.type
_entity.pdbx_description
1 polymer ?
#
loop_
_entity_poly.entity_id
_entity_poly.type
_entity_poly.pdbx_seq_one_letter_code
_entity_poly.pdbx_strand_id
1 'polypeptide(L)'
;KEYEKIIYDGKIVIQGLILDVDEYLPPPKILICTKCNLPGHIKKACQSPYIICRRCGQDKENGDSHTECAIRCQHCGGNHISTDYKCPTIGNFRKNLLDKLKNNTDKLPAHVRMYIPIDCRNPNDRDRILTSSRRGYSAPHPPMTTTNNSSYSPTKNFWTSRQEAANASMSKEYSAIREFDNDLNKIKRDFDEEKNRINRLYEKQIETVKKGWLILQQQIRAQNECLASMQQVISTTIDCSVNLSTTNNILCEFVKTVCRDEQKEHIE
;
A
#
# COMPACT_ATOMS: atom_id res chain seq x y z
N LYS A 1 0.06 0.96 -16.92
CA LYS A 1 0.04 -0.46 -17.34
C LYS A 1 1.36 -1.19 -17.00
N GLU A 2 2.24 -0.65 -16.17
CA GLU A 2 3.42 -1.39 -15.65
C GLU A 2 3.09 -2.24 -14.43
N TYR A 3 2.10 -1.83 -13.61
CA TYR A 3 1.68 -2.57 -12.42
C TYR A 3 1.06 -3.94 -12.73
N GLU A 4 0.41 -4.10 -13.89
CA GLU A 4 -0.17 -5.39 -14.31
C GLU A 4 0.94 -6.43 -14.54
N LYS A 5 2.07 -6.02 -15.13
CA LYS A 5 3.21 -6.92 -15.39
C LYS A 5 3.84 -7.44 -14.09
N ILE A 6 3.91 -6.58 -13.07
CA ILE A 6 4.40 -6.91 -11.73
C ILE A 6 3.52 -7.97 -11.05
N ILE A 7 2.20 -7.85 -11.21
CA ILE A 7 1.24 -8.79 -10.60
C ILE A 7 1.35 -10.18 -11.26
N TYR A 8 1.58 -10.24 -12.57
CA TYR A 8 1.72 -11.50 -13.31
C TYR A 8 3.04 -12.23 -13.04
N ASP A 9 4.15 -11.49 -12.97
CA ASP A 9 5.46 -12.10 -12.76
C ASP A 9 5.65 -12.58 -11.30
N GLY A 10 4.78 -12.15 -10.38
CA GLY A 10 4.83 -12.49 -8.96
C GLY A 10 6.11 -12.01 -8.27
N LYS A 11 6.82 -11.08 -8.90
CA LYS A 11 8.14 -10.59 -8.48
C LYS A 11 8.25 -9.09 -8.74
N ILE A 12 8.88 -8.38 -7.81
CA ILE A 12 9.22 -6.96 -7.97
C ILE A 12 10.73 -6.78 -7.89
N VAL A 13 11.25 -5.90 -8.75
CA VAL A 13 12.64 -5.49 -8.70
C VAL A 13 12.72 -4.11 -8.03
N ILE A 14 13.29 -4.06 -6.83
CA ILE A 14 13.54 -2.81 -6.10
C ILE A 14 15.04 -2.68 -5.91
N GLN A 15 15.66 -1.65 -6.52
CA GLN A 15 17.11 -1.40 -6.40
C GLN A 15 17.99 -2.60 -6.79
N GLY A 16 17.55 -3.40 -7.77
CA GLY A 16 18.26 -4.61 -8.20
C GLY A 16 18.00 -5.87 -7.36
N LEU A 17 17.20 -5.77 -6.30
CA LEU A 17 16.72 -6.94 -5.53
C LEU A 17 15.43 -7.46 -6.12
N ILE A 18 15.38 -8.76 -6.44
CA ILE A 18 14.18 -9.47 -6.84
C ILE A 18 13.48 -9.96 -5.57
N LEU A 19 12.30 -9.41 -5.28
CA LEU A 19 11.46 -9.82 -4.15
C LEU A 19 10.23 -10.54 -4.70
N ASP A 20 9.85 -11.65 -4.08
CA ASP A 20 8.59 -12.31 -4.38
C ASP A 20 7.42 -11.45 -3.85
N VAL A 21 6.40 -11.29 -4.68
CA VAL A 21 5.17 -10.56 -4.34
C VAL A 21 4.08 -11.58 -4.06
N ASP A 22 3.70 -11.68 -2.78
CA ASP A 22 2.52 -12.41 -2.38
C ASP A 22 1.27 -11.52 -2.49
N GLU A 23 0.16 -12.11 -2.96
CA GLU A 23 -1.14 -11.46 -2.93
C GLU A 23 -1.50 -11.08 -1.48
N TYR A 24 -1.72 -9.79 -1.24
CA TYR A 24 -2.18 -9.31 0.05
C TYR A 24 -3.64 -9.70 0.26
N LEU A 25 -3.86 -10.85 0.89
CA LEU A 25 -5.16 -11.21 1.43
C LEU A 25 -5.33 -10.52 2.78
N PRO A 26 -6.32 -9.62 2.96
CA PRO A 26 -6.56 -9.02 4.26
C PRO A 26 -6.78 -10.13 5.29
N PRO A 27 -6.14 -10.07 6.46
CA PRO A 27 -6.18 -11.16 7.42
C PRO A 27 -7.64 -11.47 7.77
N PRO A 28 -8.10 -12.71 7.57
CA PRO A 28 -9.50 -13.03 7.74
C PRO A 28 -9.88 -12.76 9.19
N LYS A 29 -11.03 -12.10 9.37
CA LYS A 29 -11.60 -11.89 10.70
C LYS A 29 -11.94 -13.27 11.28
N ILE A 30 -11.12 -13.72 12.23
CA ILE A 30 -11.36 -14.98 12.92
C ILE A 30 -12.53 -14.76 13.87
N LEU A 31 -13.59 -15.52 13.67
CA LEU A 31 -14.69 -15.60 14.62
C LEU A 31 -14.20 -16.34 15.86
N ILE A 32 -14.05 -15.61 16.97
CA ILE A 32 -13.71 -16.18 18.27
C ILE A 32 -14.96 -16.22 19.13
N CYS A 33 -15.32 -17.40 19.62
CA CYS A 33 -16.50 -17.58 20.45
C CYS A 33 -16.35 -16.81 21.76
N THR A 34 -17.32 -15.97 22.11
CA THR A 34 -17.26 -15.18 23.35
C THR A 34 -17.53 -16.00 24.62
N LYS A 35 -18.01 -17.25 24.48
CA LYS A 35 -18.25 -18.19 25.59
C LYS A 35 -17.00 -19.00 25.94
N CYS A 36 -16.40 -19.70 24.98
CA CYS A 36 -15.26 -20.60 25.23
C CYS A 36 -13.92 -20.09 24.70
N ASN A 37 -13.89 -18.93 24.04
CA ASN A 37 -12.72 -18.33 23.39
C ASN A 37 -12.02 -19.18 22.32
N LEU A 38 -12.62 -20.29 21.88
CA LEU A 38 -12.12 -21.07 20.74
C LEU A 38 -12.50 -20.40 19.41
N PRO A 39 -11.63 -20.46 18.39
CA PRO A 39 -11.95 -19.96 17.06
C PRO A 39 -12.93 -20.87 16.32
N GLY A 40 -13.66 -20.31 15.36
CA GLY A 40 -14.45 -21.06 14.36
C GLY A 40 -15.95 -21.15 14.60
N HIS A 41 -16.48 -20.61 15.70
CA HIS A 41 -17.92 -20.60 15.96
C HIS A 41 -18.38 -19.38 16.77
N ILE A 42 -19.68 -19.11 16.75
CA ILE A 42 -20.33 -18.04 17.50
C ILE A 42 -20.89 -18.56 18.84
N LYS A 43 -21.17 -17.66 19.79
CA LYS A 43 -21.72 -18.00 21.12
C LYS A 43 -22.96 -18.91 21.05
N LYS A 44 -23.86 -18.67 20.08
CA LYS A 44 -25.09 -19.46 19.91
C LYS A 44 -24.86 -20.92 19.50
N ALA A 45 -23.73 -21.21 18.83
CA ALA A 45 -23.36 -22.55 18.37
C ALA A 45 -22.34 -23.23 19.29
N CYS A 46 -22.04 -22.62 20.45
CA CYS A 46 -21.05 -23.13 21.37
C CYS A 46 -21.64 -24.25 22.23
N GLN A 47 -21.04 -25.44 22.17
CA GLN A 47 -21.41 -26.59 22.99
C GLN A 47 -20.69 -26.62 24.36
N SER A 48 -19.76 -25.69 24.61
CA SER A 48 -19.08 -25.60 25.90
C SER A 48 -20.10 -25.39 27.00
N PRO A 49 -20.14 -26.21 28.07
CA PRO A 49 -21.02 -25.98 29.20
C PRO A 49 -20.64 -24.67 29.92
N TYR A 50 -19.34 -24.41 30.06
CA TYR A 50 -18.78 -23.32 30.86
C TYR A 50 -18.44 -22.05 30.05
N ILE A 51 -18.37 -20.91 30.75
CA ILE A 51 -17.91 -19.63 30.21
C ILE A 51 -16.45 -19.44 30.60
N ILE A 52 -15.54 -19.46 29.61
CA ILE A 52 -14.11 -19.36 29.86
C ILE A 52 -13.64 -17.91 29.93
N CYS A 53 -12.82 -17.59 30.94
CA CYS A 53 -12.17 -16.30 31.08
C CYS A 53 -11.14 -16.06 29.96
N ARG A 54 -11.24 -14.91 29.29
CA ARG A 54 -10.30 -14.52 28.21
C ARG A 54 -8.86 -14.35 28.68
N ARG A 55 -8.66 -13.93 29.94
CA ARG A 55 -7.34 -13.61 30.50
C ARG A 55 -6.60 -14.85 30.94
N CYS A 56 -7.22 -15.74 31.72
CA CYS A 56 -6.54 -16.90 32.32
C CYS A 56 -6.94 -18.27 31.73
N GLY A 57 -8.00 -18.34 30.93
CA GLY A 57 -8.48 -19.60 30.34
C GLY A 57 -9.24 -20.52 31.31
N GLN A 58 -9.55 -20.06 32.53
CA GLN A 58 -10.32 -20.82 33.53
C GLN A 58 -11.83 -20.52 33.43
N ASP A 59 -12.66 -21.38 34.01
CA ASP A 59 -14.10 -21.20 34.08
C ASP A 59 -14.48 -20.00 34.95
N LYS A 60 -15.27 -19.07 34.39
CA LYS A 60 -15.78 -17.88 35.09
C LYS A 60 -16.85 -18.19 36.13
N GLU A 61 -17.54 -19.32 36.01
CA GLU A 61 -18.66 -19.64 36.90
C GLU A 61 -18.20 -20.22 38.26
N ASN A 62 -16.91 -20.54 38.41
CA ASN A 62 -16.31 -21.06 39.66
C ASN A 62 -16.10 -20.00 40.77
N GLY A 63 -16.92 -18.94 40.81
CA GLY A 63 -17.06 -18.08 41.98
C GLY A 63 -16.05 -16.94 42.16
N ASP A 64 -14.93 -16.92 41.43
CA ASP A 64 -13.95 -15.84 41.53
C ASP A 64 -14.21 -14.73 40.51
N SER A 65 -14.21 -13.48 40.97
CA SER A 65 -14.13 -12.31 40.09
C SER A 65 -12.78 -12.35 39.37
N HIS A 66 -12.75 -12.90 38.16
CA HIS A 66 -11.57 -12.99 37.30
C HIS A 66 -11.00 -11.62 36.84
N THR A 67 -11.28 -10.54 37.56
CA THR A 67 -10.71 -9.20 37.37
C THR A 67 -9.21 -9.18 37.58
N GLU A 68 -8.66 -10.00 38.49
CA GLU A 68 -7.23 -9.99 38.85
C GLU A 68 -6.47 -11.27 38.47
N CYS A 69 -7.05 -12.13 37.63
CA CYS A 69 -6.39 -13.37 37.23
C CYS A 69 -5.14 -13.14 36.36
N ALA A 70 -4.13 -14.01 36.53
CA ALA A 70 -2.91 -14.00 35.72
C ALA A 70 -3.23 -14.20 34.23
N ILE A 71 -2.52 -13.46 33.37
CA ILE A 71 -2.71 -13.55 31.91
C ILE A 71 -2.03 -14.82 31.40
N ARG A 72 -2.84 -15.78 30.96
CA ARG A 72 -2.41 -17.04 30.38
C ARG A 72 -3.33 -17.45 29.22
N CYS A 73 -2.74 -17.66 28.06
CA CYS A 73 -3.45 -18.06 26.85
C CYS A 73 -3.96 -19.49 26.98
N GLN A 74 -5.25 -19.70 26.78
CA GLN A 74 -5.87 -21.04 26.84
C GLN A 74 -5.36 -21.96 25.71
N HIS A 75 -4.91 -21.40 24.59
CA HIS A 75 -4.56 -22.17 23.40
C HIS A 75 -3.11 -22.67 23.37
N CYS A 76 -2.17 -21.90 23.92
CA CYS A 76 -0.74 -22.23 23.89
C CYS A 76 -0.06 -22.16 25.27
N GLY A 77 -0.78 -21.74 26.31
CA GLY A 77 -0.23 -21.60 27.66
C GLY A 77 0.67 -20.38 27.89
N GLY A 78 0.96 -19.57 26.86
CA GLY A 78 1.85 -18.40 26.97
C GLY A 78 1.26 -17.21 27.74
N ASN A 79 2.12 -16.25 28.09
CA ASN A 79 1.76 -15.03 28.85
C ASN A 79 1.13 -13.94 27.97
N HIS A 80 -0.02 -14.25 27.35
CA HIS A 80 -0.83 -13.31 26.57
C HIS A 80 -2.31 -13.70 26.61
N ILE A 81 -3.19 -12.80 26.16
CA ILE A 81 -4.65 -13.03 26.14
C ILE A 81 -4.97 -14.03 25.02
N SER A 82 -5.95 -14.91 25.21
CA SER A 82 -6.29 -15.97 24.23
C SER A 82 -6.67 -15.44 22.83
N THR A 83 -7.10 -14.17 22.74
CA THR A 83 -7.45 -13.49 21.48
C THR A 83 -6.30 -12.72 20.83
N ASP A 84 -5.09 -12.75 21.41
CA ASP A 84 -3.94 -12.00 20.89
C ASP A 84 -3.48 -12.55 19.53
N TYR A 85 -3.09 -11.64 18.65
CA TYR A 85 -2.51 -11.95 17.34
C TYR A 85 -1.16 -12.65 17.45
N LYS A 86 -0.47 -12.51 18.60
CA LYS A 86 0.80 -13.18 18.90
C LYS A 86 0.65 -14.67 19.24
N CYS A 87 -0.58 -15.17 19.44
CA CYS A 87 -0.79 -16.58 19.76
C CYS A 87 -0.48 -17.49 18.56
N PRO A 88 0.46 -18.45 18.68
CA PRO A 88 0.84 -19.34 17.57
C PRO A 88 -0.33 -20.20 17.11
N THR A 89 -1.18 -20.66 18.03
CA THR A 89 -2.36 -21.47 17.70
C THR A 89 -3.39 -20.69 16.88
N ILE A 90 -3.65 -19.42 17.23
CA ILE A 90 -4.54 -18.54 16.46
C ILE A 90 -3.90 -18.18 15.11
N GLY A 91 -2.59 -17.96 15.07
CA GLY A 91 -1.84 -17.76 13.83
C GLY A 91 -1.97 -18.95 12.88
N ASN A 92 -1.80 -20.17 13.37
CA ASN A 92 -1.96 -21.39 12.57
C ASN A 92 -3.40 -21.60 12.11
N PHE A 93 -4.39 -21.32 12.97
CA PHE A 93 -5.80 -21.34 12.56
C PHE A 93 -6.08 -20.33 11.44
N ARG A 94 -5.49 -19.13 11.51
CA ARG A 94 -5.59 -18.11 10.46
C ARG A 94 -4.99 -18.60 9.14
N LYS A 95 -3.79 -19.18 9.18
CA LYS A 95 -3.10 -19.73 8.00
C LYS A 95 -3.94 -20.83 7.36
N ASN A 96 -4.40 -21.80 8.15
CA ASN A 96 -5.28 -22.87 7.67
C ASN A 96 -6.59 -22.34 7.07
N LEU A 97 -7.16 -21.27 7.63
CA LEU A 97 -8.35 -20.63 7.07
C LEU A 97 -8.02 -19.95 5.73
N LEU A 98 -6.91 -19.21 5.65
CA LEU A 98 -6.43 -18.61 4.41
C LEU A 98 -6.17 -19.67 3.33
N ASP A 99 -5.51 -20.77 3.66
CA ASP A 99 -5.22 -21.85 2.71
C ASP A 99 -6.51 -22.51 2.21
N LYS A 100 -7.49 -22.72 3.10
CA LYS A 100 -8.82 -23.20 2.70
C LYS A 100 -9.54 -22.23 1.77
N LEU A 101 -9.41 -20.93 2.02
CA LEU A 101 -10.01 -19.88 1.19
C LEU A 101 -9.32 -19.79 -0.19
N LYS A 102 -7.98 -19.88 -0.23
CA LYS A 102 -7.18 -19.96 -1.47
C LYS A 102 -7.58 -21.19 -2.29
N ASN A 103 -7.77 -22.34 -1.65
CA ASN A 103 -8.16 -23.58 -2.33
C ASN A 103 -9.66 -23.67 -2.67
N ASN A 104 -10.50 -22.75 -2.18
CA ASN A 104 -11.95 -22.73 -2.43
C ASN A 104 -12.41 -21.30 -2.81
N THR A 105 -11.78 -20.70 -3.81
CA THR A 105 -12.15 -19.38 -4.35
C THR A 105 -13.64 -19.28 -4.66
N ASP A 106 -14.23 -20.36 -5.15
CA ASP A 106 -15.63 -20.47 -5.56
C ASP A 106 -16.63 -20.44 -4.39
N LYS A 107 -16.16 -20.45 -3.14
CA LYS A 107 -17.00 -20.36 -1.92
C LYS A 107 -16.86 -19.02 -1.22
N LEU A 108 -16.02 -18.11 -1.72
CA LEU A 108 -15.84 -16.80 -1.12
C LEU A 108 -17.11 -15.94 -1.29
N PRO A 109 -17.47 -15.09 -0.32
CA PRO A 109 -18.53 -14.11 -0.50
C PRO A 109 -18.23 -13.19 -1.70
N ALA A 110 -19.26 -12.79 -2.45
CA ALA A 110 -19.09 -11.99 -3.67
C ALA A 110 -18.26 -10.69 -3.44
N HIS A 111 -18.45 -10.03 -2.29
CA HIS A 111 -17.68 -8.82 -1.94
C HIS A 111 -16.19 -9.11 -1.70
N VAL A 112 -15.83 -10.30 -1.21
CA VAL A 112 -14.42 -10.70 -1.05
C VAL A 112 -13.82 -11.09 -2.39
N ARG A 113 -14.60 -11.76 -3.26
CA ARG A 113 -14.17 -12.10 -4.63
C ARG A 113 -13.80 -10.88 -5.46
N MET A 114 -14.42 -9.73 -5.22
CA MET A 114 -14.13 -8.49 -5.93
C MET A 114 -12.69 -8.01 -5.75
N TYR A 115 -12.04 -8.37 -4.63
CA TYR A 115 -10.65 -8.01 -4.36
C TYR A 115 -9.64 -9.03 -4.91
N ILE A 116 -10.11 -10.17 -5.41
CA ILE A 116 -9.27 -11.17 -6.08
C ILE A 116 -9.08 -10.73 -7.55
N PRO A 117 -7.83 -10.60 -8.04
CA PRO A 117 -7.53 -10.26 -9.44
C PRO A 117 -8.32 -11.14 -10.41
N ILE A 118 -8.76 -10.56 -11.54
CA ILE A 118 -9.62 -11.23 -12.54
C ILE A 118 -8.96 -12.50 -13.08
N ASP A 119 -7.64 -12.51 -13.12
CA ASP A 119 -6.81 -13.55 -13.74
C ASP A 119 -6.66 -14.79 -12.84
N CYS A 120 -6.90 -14.62 -11.53
CA CYS A 120 -6.92 -15.70 -10.54
C CYS A 120 -8.33 -16.27 -10.33
N ARG A 121 -9.35 -15.73 -11.03
CA ARG A 121 -10.71 -16.25 -10.97
C ARG A 121 -10.84 -17.41 -11.95
N ASN A 122 -11.55 -18.45 -11.51
CA ASN A 122 -12.02 -19.49 -12.43
C ASN A 122 -12.74 -18.81 -13.62
N PRO A 123 -12.42 -19.12 -14.88
CA PRO A 123 -13.06 -18.50 -16.05
C PRO A 123 -14.59 -18.56 -16.00
N ASN A 124 -15.13 -19.62 -15.40
CA ASN A 124 -16.58 -19.82 -15.21
C ASN A 124 -17.22 -18.84 -14.20
N ASP A 125 -16.43 -18.25 -13.29
CA ASP A 125 -16.91 -17.30 -12.27
C ASP A 125 -17.07 -15.88 -12.83
N ARG A 126 -16.41 -15.56 -13.95
CA ARG A 126 -16.47 -14.24 -14.60
C ARG A 126 -17.91 -13.89 -15.04
N ASP A 127 -18.62 -14.85 -15.61
CA ASP A 127 -20.01 -14.66 -16.08
C ASP A 127 -21.02 -14.54 -14.93
N ARG A 128 -20.70 -15.14 -13.77
CA ARG A 128 -21.58 -15.21 -12.61
C ARG A 128 -21.60 -13.92 -11.78
N ILE A 129 -20.46 -13.20 -11.71
CA ILE A 129 -20.37 -11.92 -10.99
C ILE A 129 -21.09 -10.81 -11.77
N LEU A 130 -20.92 -10.77 -13.09
CA LEU A 130 -21.58 -9.78 -13.96
C LEU A 130 -23.11 -9.93 -13.97
N THR A 131 -23.62 -11.15 -13.86
CA THR A 131 -25.07 -11.42 -13.78
C THR A 131 -25.67 -11.15 -12.40
N SER A 132 -24.88 -11.23 -11.32
CA SER A 132 -25.35 -11.00 -9.95
C SER A 132 -25.51 -9.51 -9.62
N SER A 133 -24.66 -8.63 -10.17
CA SER A 133 -24.78 -7.18 -9.97
C SER A 133 -26.02 -6.54 -10.64
N ARG A 134 -26.70 -7.24 -11.55
CA ARG A 134 -27.94 -6.74 -12.20
C ARG A 134 -29.23 -7.11 -11.48
N ARG A 135 -29.21 -8.03 -10.51
CA ARG A 135 -30.38 -8.28 -9.68
C ARG A 135 -30.34 -7.32 -8.51
N GLY A 136 -31.02 -6.18 -8.69
CA GLY A 136 -31.18 -5.19 -7.63
C GLY A 136 -31.63 -5.85 -6.34
N TYR A 137 -30.98 -5.50 -5.24
CA TYR A 137 -31.40 -5.90 -3.90
C TYR A 137 -32.83 -5.40 -3.68
N SER A 138 -33.81 -6.28 -3.86
CA SER A 138 -35.17 -6.05 -3.36
C SER A 138 -35.07 -6.00 -1.84
N ALA A 139 -35.28 -4.80 -1.28
CA ALA A 139 -35.31 -4.60 0.17
C ALA A 139 -36.31 -5.59 0.78
N PRO A 140 -35.94 -6.33 1.85
CA PRO A 140 -36.90 -7.17 2.57
C PRO A 140 -38.00 -6.25 3.12
N HIS A 141 -39.24 -6.44 2.67
CA HIS A 141 -40.39 -5.76 3.23
C HIS A 141 -40.51 -6.08 4.72
N PRO A 142 -40.71 -5.08 5.60
CA PRO A 142 -40.92 -5.34 7.01
C PRO A 142 -42.21 -6.14 7.22
N PRO A 143 -42.21 -7.13 8.14
CA PRO A 143 -43.42 -7.86 8.49
C PRO A 143 -44.42 -6.91 9.14
N MET A 144 -45.60 -6.79 8.55
CA MET A 144 -46.72 -6.06 9.13
C MET A 144 -47.23 -6.83 10.36
N THR A 145 -46.91 -6.35 11.55
CA THR A 145 -47.55 -6.80 12.79
C THR A 145 -48.83 -6.01 12.99
N THR A 146 -49.97 -6.69 12.80
CA THR A 146 -51.29 -6.26 13.24
C THR A 146 -51.43 -6.49 14.74
N THR A 147 -51.41 -5.40 15.52
CA THR A 147 -51.76 -5.45 16.95
C THR A 147 -52.97 -4.58 17.23
N ASN A 148 -53.96 -5.24 17.84
CA ASN A 148 -55.31 -4.78 18.13
C ASN A 148 -55.37 -3.55 19.05
N ASN A 149 -56.35 -2.71 18.74
CA ASN A 149 -56.85 -1.58 19.50
C ASN A 149 -57.23 -1.96 20.94
N SER A 150 -56.63 -1.27 21.92
CA SER A 150 -57.22 -1.06 23.24
C SER A 150 -57.26 0.43 23.50
N SER A 151 -58.47 0.97 23.52
CA SER A 151 -58.78 2.39 23.66
C SER A 151 -58.58 2.84 25.10
N TYR A 152 -57.40 3.38 25.40
CA TYR A 152 -57.16 4.17 26.60
C TYR A 152 -57.01 5.63 26.18
N SER A 153 -58.01 6.46 26.47
CA SER A 153 -58.03 7.89 26.17
C SER A 153 -57.34 8.65 27.30
N PRO A 154 -56.08 9.09 27.17
CA PRO A 154 -55.38 9.75 28.27
C PRO A 154 -55.78 11.23 28.28
N THR A 155 -56.01 11.76 29.48
CA THR A 155 -56.36 13.15 29.75
C THR A 155 -55.38 14.13 29.06
N LYS A 156 -55.94 15.09 28.30
CA LYS A 156 -55.24 16.03 27.38
C LYS A 156 -54.06 16.81 27.97
N ASN A 157 -53.91 16.89 29.30
CA ASN A 157 -52.91 17.74 29.94
C ASN A 157 -51.59 17.03 30.29
N PHE A 158 -51.49 15.70 30.12
CA PHE A 158 -50.24 14.97 30.44
C PHE A 158 -49.27 14.89 29.25
N TRP A 159 -49.79 14.94 28.02
CA TRP A 159 -48.97 14.79 26.80
C TRP A 159 -48.19 16.05 26.45
N THR A 160 -48.75 17.24 26.70
CA THR A 160 -48.12 18.52 26.34
C THR A 160 -46.82 18.76 27.11
N SER A 161 -46.78 18.55 28.43
CA SER A 161 -45.55 18.77 29.21
C SER A 161 -44.44 17.76 28.88
N ARG A 162 -44.79 16.50 28.57
CA ARG A 162 -43.80 15.50 28.14
C ARG A 162 -43.28 15.77 26.73
N GLN A 163 -44.14 16.29 25.85
CA GLN A 163 -43.78 16.64 24.48
C GLN A 163 -42.91 17.91 24.44
N GLU A 164 -43.17 18.91 25.26
CA GLU A 164 -42.32 20.10 25.40
C GLU A 164 -40.93 19.75 25.95
N ALA A 165 -40.84 18.87 26.97
CA ALA A 165 -39.57 18.40 27.49
C ALA A 165 -38.78 17.56 26.46
N ALA A 166 -39.48 16.71 25.69
CA ALA A 166 -38.86 15.94 24.60
C ALA A 166 -38.37 16.85 23.46
N ASN A 167 -39.15 17.86 23.08
CA ASN A 167 -38.77 18.85 22.06
C ASN A 167 -37.56 19.69 22.52
N ALA A 168 -37.50 20.09 23.79
CA ALA A 168 -36.36 20.79 24.36
C ALA A 168 -35.09 19.90 24.40
N SER A 169 -35.25 18.61 24.71
CA SER A 169 -34.14 17.64 24.68
C SER A 169 -33.62 17.44 23.26
N MET A 170 -34.51 17.24 22.28
CA MET A 170 -34.11 17.11 20.87
C MET A 170 -33.44 18.37 20.35
N SER A 171 -33.94 19.57 20.68
CA SER A 171 -33.32 20.84 20.27
C SER A 171 -31.86 20.95 20.75
N LYS A 172 -31.58 20.52 21.98
CA LYS A 172 -30.19 20.46 22.50
C LYS A 172 -29.34 19.46 21.72
N GLU A 173 -29.85 18.26 21.44
CA GLU A 173 -29.14 17.27 20.62
C GLU A 173 -28.83 17.78 19.21
N TYR A 174 -29.80 18.43 18.55
CA TYR A 174 -29.58 19.05 17.23
C TYR A 174 -28.53 20.16 17.26
N SER A 175 -28.49 20.98 18.32
CA SER A 175 -27.44 22.00 18.46
C SER A 175 -26.04 21.38 18.62
N ALA A 176 -25.92 20.30 19.39
CA ALA A 176 -24.65 19.60 19.59
C ALA A 176 -24.17 18.91 18.29
N ILE A 177 -25.08 18.31 17.52
CA ILE A 177 -24.75 17.72 16.20
C ILE A 177 -24.25 18.82 15.25
N ARG A 178 -24.92 19.97 15.22
CA ARG A 178 -24.51 21.09 14.37
C ARG A 178 -23.14 21.66 14.74
N GLU A 179 -22.84 21.74 16.04
CA GLU A 179 -21.52 22.15 16.52
C GLU A 179 -20.43 21.16 16.08
N PHE A 180 -20.70 19.86 16.22
CA PHE A 180 -19.79 18.81 15.75
C PHE A 180 -19.56 18.85 14.23
N ASP A 181 -20.60 19.11 13.44
CA ASP A 181 -20.47 19.28 11.99
C ASP A 181 -19.62 20.51 11.63
N ASN A 182 -19.73 21.60 12.38
CA ASN A 182 -18.89 22.78 12.19
C ASN A 182 -17.42 22.48 12.50
N ASP A 183 -17.15 21.73 13.56
CA ASP A 183 -15.80 21.31 13.94
C ASP A 183 -15.19 20.36 12.91
N LEU A 184 -15.95 19.39 12.40
CA LEU A 184 -15.52 18.52 11.31
C LEU A 184 -15.18 19.30 10.05
N ASN A 185 -16.00 20.28 9.69
CA ASN A 185 -15.75 21.15 8.54
C ASN A 185 -14.52 22.05 8.75
N LYS A 186 -14.25 22.48 9.99
CA LYS A 186 -13.02 23.20 10.33
C LYS A 186 -11.79 22.30 10.16
N ILE A 187 -11.79 21.11 10.77
CA ILE A 187 -10.69 20.14 10.66
C ILE A 187 -10.41 19.79 9.19
N LYS A 188 -11.45 19.62 8.39
CA LYS A 188 -11.31 19.35 6.94
C LYS A 188 -10.61 20.50 6.21
N ARG A 189 -10.99 21.75 6.49
CA ARG A 189 -10.34 22.93 5.90
C ARG A 189 -8.88 23.04 6.32
N ASP A 190 -8.57 22.84 7.61
CA ASP A 190 -7.21 22.90 8.13
C ASP A 190 -6.33 21.81 7.48
N PHE A 191 -6.88 20.61 7.28
CA PHE A 191 -6.19 19.52 6.58
C PHE A 191 -5.93 19.84 5.10
N ASP A 192 -6.91 20.41 4.39
CA ASP A 192 -6.76 20.81 2.99
C ASP A 192 -5.74 21.95 2.84
N GLU A 193 -5.71 22.90 3.78
CA GLU A 193 -4.72 23.97 3.82
C GLU A 193 -3.29 23.43 4.03
N GLU A 194 -3.12 22.53 5.00
CA GLU A 194 -1.82 21.92 5.28
C GLU A 194 -1.34 21.05 4.10
N LYS A 195 -2.24 20.30 3.47
CA LYS A 195 -1.94 19.56 2.24
C LYS A 195 -1.46 20.49 1.13
N ASN A 196 -2.12 21.62 0.93
CA ASN A 196 -1.71 22.62 -0.06
C ASN A 196 -0.36 23.26 0.30
N ARG A 197 -0.09 23.50 1.59
CA ARG A 197 1.20 24.00 2.07
C ARG A 197 2.33 23.02 1.73
N ILE A 198 2.14 21.73 2.01
CA ILE A 198 3.10 20.67 1.71
C ILE A 198 3.34 20.58 0.19
N ASN A 199 2.30 20.61 -0.63
CA ASN A 199 2.43 20.57 -2.09
C ASN A 199 3.28 21.73 -2.63
N ARG A 200 3.07 22.96 -2.14
CA ARG A 200 3.88 24.13 -2.54
C ARG A 200 5.35 23.96 -2.16
N LEU A 201 5.65 23.39 -0.99
CA LEU A 201 7.02 23.09 -0.58
C LEU A 201 7.67 22.06 -1.51
N TYR A 202 6.92 21.02 -1.88
CA TYR A 202 7.38 19.97 -2.79
C TYR A 202 7.67 20.53 -4.19
N GLU A 203 6.78 21.36 -4.74
CA GLU A 203 6.98 22.06 -6.01
C GLU A 203 8.23 22.95 -6.00
N LYS A 204 8.44 23.70 -4.91
CA LYS A 204 9.63 24.53 -4.73
C LYS A 204 10.93 23.71 -4.72
N GLN A 205 10.91 22.55 -4.06
CA GLN A 205 12.06 21.62 -4.06
C GLN A 205 12.33 21.05 -5.44
N ILE A 206 11.27 20.59 -6.15
CA ILE A 206 11.37 20.11 -7.53
C ILE A 206 12.01 21.17 -8.43
N GLU A 207 11.59 22.43 -8.30
CA GLU A 207 12.13 23.52 -9.10
C GLU A 207 13.61 23.79 -8.82
N THR A 208 14.03 23.66 -7.56
CA THR A 208 15.44 23.80 -7.17
C THR A 208 16.29 22.66 -7.75
N VAL A 209 15.79 21.42 -7.69
CA VAL A 209 16.46 20.26 -8.28
C VAL A 209 16.56 20.40 -9.80
N LYS A 210 15.48 20.86 -10.48
CA LYS A 210 15.48 21.12 -11.93
C LYS A 210 16.55 22.15 -12.33
N LYS A 211 16.65 23.26 -11.58
CA LYS A 211 17.69 24.28 -11.83
C LYS A 211 19.09 23.72 -11.65
N GLY A 212 19.33 22.96 -10.57
CA GLY A 212 20.61 22.29 -10.36
C GLY A 212 20.96 21.32 -11.48
N TRP A 213 19.98 20.55 -11.96
CA TRP A 213 20.16 19.62 -13.08
C TRP A 213 20.50 20.33 -14.39
N LEU A 214 19.85 21.46 -14.70
CA LEU A 214 20.15 22.26 -15.89
C LEU A 214 21.57 22.82 -15.86
N ILE A 215 22.02 23.32 -14.71
CA ILE A 215 23.39 23.81 -14.52
C ILE A 215 24.40 22.67 -14.76
N LEU A 216 24.15 21.50 -14.17
CA LEU A 216 25.00 20.33 -14.35
C LEU A 216 25.06 19.90 -15.83
N GLN A 217 23.92 19.92 -16.52
CA GLN A 217 23.86 19.59 -17.94
C GLN A 217 24.67 20.58 -18.80
N GLN A 218 24.62 21.87 -18.47
CA GLN A 218 25.42 22.89 -19.16
C GLN A 218 26.92 22.71 -18.91
N GLN A 219 27.33 22.35 -17.69
CA GLN A 219 28.72 22.04 -17.36
C GLN A 219 29.23 20.83 -18.15
N ILE A 220 28.44 19.76 -18.24
CA ILE A 220 28.80 18.57 -19.04
C ILE A 220 29.00 18.94 -20.51
N ARG A 221 28.12 19.78 -21.09
CA ARG A 221 28.29 20.25 -22.48
C ARG A 221 29.57 21.04 -22.67
N ALA A 222 29.86 22.00 -21.79
CA ALA A 222 31.09 22.79 -21.85
C ALA A 222 32.36 21.92 -21.70
N GLN A 223 32.33 20.90 -20.85
CA GLN A 223 33.43 19.94 -20.71
C GLN A 223 33.63 19.13 -22.00
N ASN A 224 32.55 18.66 -22.63
CA ASN A 224 32.62 17.93 -23.89
C ASN A 224 33.16 18.79 -25.05
N GLU A 225 32.77 20.06 -25.12
CA GLU A 225 33.30 21.02 -26.11
C GLU A 225 34.81 21.27 -25.91
N CYS A 226 35.25 21.39 -24.65
CA CYS A 226 36.67 21.51 -24.32
C CYS A 226 37.45 20.24 -24.72
N LEU A 227 36.92 19.05 -24.40
CA LEU A 227 37.53 17.78 -24.79
C LEU A 227 37.62 17.63 -26.32
N ALA A 228 36.58 18.03 -27.06
CA ALA A 228 36.60 18.00 -28.53
C ALA A 228 37.67 18.96 -29.10
N SER A 229 37.81 20.16 -28.51
CA SER A 229 38.85 21.12 -28.89
C SER A 229 40.25 20.59 -28.61
N MET A 230 40.47 19.95 -27.46
CA MET A 230 41.74 19.29 -27.12
C MET A 230 42.07 18.16 -28.10
N GLN A 231 41.08 17.33 -28.45
CA GLN A 231 41.24 16.27 -29.45
C GLN A 231 41.66 16.84 -30.81
N GLN A 232 41.07 17.95 -31.24
CA GLN A 232 41.44 18.60 -32.49
C GLN A 232 42.89 19.11 -32.46
N VAL A 233 43.32 19.74 -31.37
CA VAL A 233 44.71 20.21 -31.20
C VAL A 233 45.70 19.04 -31.19
N ILE A 234 45.35 17.93 -30.53
CA ILE A 234 46.19 16.72 -30.53
C ILE A 234 46.32 16.17 -31.95
N SER A 235 45.21 16.04 -32.69
CA SER A 235 45.24 15.56 -34.08
C SER A 235 46.11 16.45 -34.98
N THR A 236 45.94 17.77 -34.93
CA THR A 236 46.75 18.69 -35.74
C THR A 236 48.23 18.65 -35.35
N THR A 237 48.54 18.47 -34.07
CA THR A 237 49.92 18.32 -33.59
C THR A 237 50.56 17.03 -34.10
N ILE A 238 49.81 15.92 -34.08
CA ILE A 238 50.25 14.63 -34.63
C ILE A 238 50.51 14.77 -36.13
N ASP A 239 49.60 15.35 -36.89
CA ASP A 239 49.75 15.57 -38.34
C ASP A 239 51.00 16.42 -38.67
N CYS A 240 51.24 17.48 -37.89
CA CYS A 240 52.47 18.29 -38.01
C CYS A 240 53.74 17.47 -37.75
N SER A 241 53.74 16.63 -36.71
CA SER A 241 54.89 15.79 -36.36
C SER A 241 55.21 14.72 -37.42
N VAL A 242 54.18 14.12 -38.02
CA VAL A 242 54.32 13.16 -39.12
C VAL A 242 54.93 13.85 -40.36
N ASN A 243 54.45 15.05 -40.69
CA ASN A 243 55.00 15.83 -41.80
C ASN A 243 56.47 16.23 -41.58
N LEU A 244 56.85 16.65 -40.36
CA LEU A 244 58.23 16.94 -39.98
C LEU A 244 59.17 15.72 -40.11
N SER A 245 58.69 14.53 -39.76
CA SER A 245 59.46 13.30 -39.95
C SER A 245 59.69 12.98 -41.43
N THR A 246 58.68 13.28 -42.27
CA THR A 246 58.73 13.05 -43.71
C THR A 246 59.69 14.01 -44.41
N THR A 247 59.67 15.30 -44.04
CA THR A 247 60.61 16.29 -44.59
C THR A 247 62.05 16.03 -44.15
N ASN A 248 62.27 15.60 -42.90
CA ASN A 248 63.60 15.18 -42.44
C ASN A 248 64.12 13.96 -43.20
N ASN A 249 63.26 12.99 -43.54
CA ASN A 249 63.64 11.86 -44.38
C ASN A 249 64.00 12.30 -45.81
N ILE A 250 63.26 13.23 -46.41
CA ILE A 250 63.57 13.78 -47.75
C ILE A 250 64.89 14.55 -47.74
N LEU A 251 65.15 15.38 -46.72
CA LEU A 251 66.43 16.07 -46.55
C LEU A 251 67.59 15.10 -46.37
N CYS A 252 67.39 14.03 -45.60
CA CYS A 252 68.42 13.00 -45.39
C CYS A 252 68.73 12.25 -46.70
N GLU A 253 67.73 11.91 -47.51
CA GLU A 253 67.94 11.33 -48.84
C GLU A 253 68.60 12.31 -49.80
N PHE A 254 68.21 13.59 -49.81
CA PHE A 254 68.84 14.63 -50.64
C PHE A 254 70.33 14.82 -50.31
N VAL A 255 70.69 14.87 -49.03
CA VAL A 255 72.10 14.95 -48.59
C VAL A 255 72.87 13.70 -49.02
N LYS A 256 72.27 12.50 -48.96
CA LYS A 256 72.91 11.27 -49.45
C LYS A 256 73.14 11.27 -50.96
N THR A 257 72.30 11.93 -51.76
CA THR A 257 72.52 12.09 -53.21
C THR A 257 73.64 13.09 -53.48
N VAL A 258 73.60 14.27 -52.86
CA VAL A 258 74.64 15.30 -53.06
C VAL A 258 76.02 14.79 -52.65
N CYS A 259 76.15 14.12 -51.50
CA CYS A 259 77.43 13.53 -51.08
C CYS A 259 77.90 12.39 -51.98
N ARG A 260 77.01 11.70 -52.71
CA ARG A 260 77.39 10.66 -53.67
C ARG A 260 77.91 11.24 -54.98
N ASP A 261 77.41 12.40 -55.38
CA ASP A 261 77.87 13.06 -56.60
C ASP A 261 79.22 13.76 -56.39
N GLU A 262 79.48 14.37 -55.22
CA GLU A 262 80.81 14.91 -54.88
C GLU A 262 81.91 13.83 -54.77
N GLN A 263 81.58 12.60 -54.36
CA GLN A 263 82.56 11.51 -54.33
C GLN A 263 82.94 10.97 -55.71
N LYS A 264 82.15 11.26 -56.76
CA LYS A 264 82.49 10.84 -58.13
C LYS A 264 83.47 11.78 -58.82
N GLU A 265 83.48 13.07 -58.47
CA GLU A 265 84.41 14.05 -59.05
C GLU A 265 85.86 13.92 -58.55
N HIS A 266 86.10 13.15 -57.47
CA HIS A 266 87.45 12.94 -56.93
C HIS A 266 88.13 11.64 -57.38
N ILE A 267 87.53 10.88 -58.31
CA ILE A 267 88.05 9.59 -58.81
C ILE A 267 88.54 9.67 -60.28
N GLU A 268 88.43 10.82 -60.95
CA GLU A 268 89.12 11.10 -62.23
C GLU A 268 90.39 11.93 -62.01
#